data_AF-A0A0P9CPD5-F1
#
_entry.id   AF-A0A0P9CPD5-F1
#
_cell.length_a   1.000
_cell.length_b   1.000
_cell.length_c   1.000
_cell.angle_alpha   90.00
_cell.angle_beta   90.00
_cell.angle_gamma   90.00
#
_symmetry.space_group_name_H-M   'P 1'
#
loop_
_entity.id
_entity.type
_entity.pdbx_description
1 polymer ?
#
loop_
_entity_poly.entity_id
_entity_poly.type
_entity_poly.pdbx_seq_one_letter_code
_entity_poly.pdbx_strand_id
1 'polypeptide(L)'
;MSRALLLAAAAFALTLATGGYWVRFLREKRIGKQIRAEGPQSHVIKTGTPTMGGIIILLPVIFLTIFFNLVDRWSMLLPLAVLTGFAVLGGIDDYMSLVGTRSRTYGFTPRRKLILTVIIALGASLVLYLPAPFGLQKAEFKGPV
;
A
#
# COMPACT_ATOMS: atom_id res chain seq x y z
N MET A 1 9.39 20.50 9.13
CA MET A 1 10.35 19.42 8.78
C MET A 1 10.50 18.39 9.90
N SER A 2 10.76 18.80 11.16
CA SER A 2 10.89 17.89 12.32
C SER A 2 9.74 16.89 12.51
N ARG A 3 8.47 17.32 12.44
CA ARG A 3 7.30 16.44 12.57
C ARG A 3 7.30 15.28 11.55
N ALA A 4 7.66 15.55 10.30
CA ALA A 4 7.68 14.52 9.25
C ALA A 4 8.76 13.47 9.52
N LEU A 5 9.94 13.91 9.98
CA LEU A 5 11.04 13.02 10.35
C LEU A 5 10.67 12.15 11.58
N LEU A 6 10.02 12.74 12.58
CA LEU A 6 9.56 12.01 13.76
C LEU A 6 8.53 10.94 13.40
N LEU A 7 7.55 11.26 12.56
CA LEU A 7 6.54 10.30 12.12
C LEU A 7 7.14 9.20 11.23
N ALA A 8 8.11 9.53 10.38
CA ALA A 8 8.83 8.53 9.59
C ALA A 8 9.64 7.57 10.47
N ALA A 9 10.37 8.09 11.46
CA ALA A 9 11.11 7.28 12.43
C ALA A 9 10.18 6.41 13.28
N ALA A 10 9.03 6.96 13.71
CA ALA A 10 8.01 6.22 14.44
C ALA A 10 7.40 5.09 13.58
N ALA A 11 7.10 5.35 12.30
CA ALA A 11 6.59 4.35 11.38
C ALA A 11 7.59 3.21 11.19
N PHE A 12 8.87 3.55 11.01
CA PHE A 12 9.95 2.59 10.91
C PHE A 12 10.08 1.72 12.18
N ALA A 13 10.13 2.36 13.36
CA ALA A 13 10.22 1.66 14.64
C ALA A 13 9.02 0.73 14.86
N LEU A 14 7.80 1.19 14.57
CA LEU A 14 6.58 0.39 14.72
C LEU A 14 6.55 -0.78 13.73
N THR A 15 7.00 -0.57 12.49
CA THR A 15 7.13 -1.62 11.47
C THR A 15 8.11 -2.71 11.94
N LEU A 16 9.27 -2.33 12.48
CA LEU A 16 10.24 -3.29 13.02
C LEU A 16 9.71 -4.04 14.24
N ALA A 17 9.10 -3.32 15.18
CA ALA A 17 8.57 -3.92 16.41
C ALA A 17 7.44 -4.91 16.13
N THR A 18 6.55 -4.59 15.18
CA THR A 18 5.39 -5.42 14.85
C THR A 18 5.66 -6.41 13.71
N GLY A 19 6.77 -6.27 12.98
CA GLY A 19 7.07 -7.06 11.79
C GLY A 19 7.11 -8.57 12.06
N GLY A 20 7.73 -8.98 13.16
CA GLY A 20 7.76 -10.38 13.57
C GLY A 20 6.36 -10.97 13.84
N TYR A 21 5.49 -10.19 14.48
CA TYR A 21 4.09 -10.57 14.72
C TYR A 21 3.33 -10.72 13.39
N TRP A 22 3.45 -9.75 12.48
CA TRP A 22 2.78 -9.80 11.19
C TRP A 22 3.26 -10.94 10.31
N VAL A 23 4.57 -11.21 10.29
CA VAL A 23 5.12 -12.34 9.53
C VAL A 23 4.56 -13.67 10.05
N ARG A 24 4.49 -13.85 11.38
CA ARG A 24 3.87 -15.04 11.99
C ARG A 24 2.40 -15.15 11.63
N PHE A 25 1.65 -14.06 11.77
CA PHE A 25 0.23 -14.01 11.42
C PHE A 25 -0.04 -14.38 9.95
N LEU A 26 0.71 -13.81 9.01
CA LEU A 26 0.57 -14.11 7.57
C LEU A 26 0.94 -15.57 7.26
N ARG A 27 1.96 -16.11 7.95
CA ARG A 27 2.35 -17.52 7.83
C ARG A 27 1.27 -18.47 8.36
N GLU A 28 0.67 -18.16 9.51
CA GLU A 28 -0.43 -18.93 10.11
C GLU A 28 -1.67 -18.96 9.21
N LYS A 29 -1.99 -17.82 8.59
CA LYS A 29 -3.08 -17.71 7.61
C LYS A 29 -2.78 -18.39 6.28
N ARG A 30 -1.60 -19.03 6.12
CA ARG A 30 -1.12 -19.67 4.88
C ARG A 30 -1.18 -18.73 3.68
N ILE A 31 -1.00 -17.42 3.92
CA ILE A 31 -0.90 -16.38 2.89
C ILE A 31 0.54 -16.41 2.36
N GLY A 32 0.91 -17.53 1.77
CA GLY A 32 2.23 -17.76 1.17
C GLY A 32 2.03 -18.53 -0.12
N LYS A 33 2.84 -18.21 -1.15
CA LYS A 33 2.79 -18.90 -2.43
C LYS A 33 2.98 -20.41 -2.21
N GLN A 34 1.97 -21.20 -2.58
CA GLN A 34 2.17 -22.64 -2.76
C GLN A 34 3.04 -22.83 -4.00
N ILE A 35 4.25 -23.35 -3.81
CA ILE A 35 5.15 -23.64 -4.93
C ILE A 35 4.63 -24.91 -5.60
N ARG A 36 4.37 -24.83 -6.91
CA ARG A 36 4.11 -26.02 -7.73
C ARG A 36 5.35 -26.90 -7.74
N ALA A 37 5.17 -28.21 -7.61
CA ALA A 37 6.25 -29.19 -7.63
C ALA A 37 7.07 -29.22 -8.94
N GLU A 38 6.65 -28.50 -10.00
CA GLU A 38 7.29 -28.52 -11.33
C GLU A 38 8.32 -27.40 -11.58
N GLY A 39 8.68 -26.60 -10.58
CA GLY A 39 9.73 -25.57 -10.71
C GLY A 39 11.14 -26.09 -10.39
N PRO A 40 12.21 -25.52 -10.98
CA PRO A 40 13.60 -25.93 -10.69
C PRO A 40 13.92 -25.81 -9.19
N GLN A 41 14.72 -26.75 -8.67
CA GLN A 41 14.97 -26.94 -7.21
C GLN A 41 15.50 -25.70 -6.48
N SER A 42 16.08 -24.72 -7.19
CA SER A 42 16.48 -23.42 -6.62
C SER A 42 15.31 -22.56 -6.13
N HIS A 43 14.07 -22.82 -6.60
CA HIS A 43 12.87 -22.14 -6.11
C HIS A 43 12.34 -22.68 -4.77
N VAL A 44 12.81 -23.84 -4.30
CA VAL A 44 12.40 -24.45 -3.03
C VAL A 44 12.91 -23.66 -1.82
N ILE A 45 13.94 -22.83 -1.99
CA ILE A 45 14.53 -22.04 -0.89
C ILE A 45 13.65 -20.84 -0.48
N LYS A 46 12.73 -20.39 -1.36
CA LYS A 46 11.77 -19.30 -1.05
C LYS A 46 10.41 -19.83 -0.55
N THR A 47 10.37 -21.07 -0.09
CA THR A 47 9.14 -21.70 0.42
C THR A 47 8.77 -21.10 1.77
N GLY A 48 7.56 -20.55 1.88
CA GLY A 48 7.00 -20.09 3.14
C GLY A 48 7.24 -18.61 3.49
N THR A 49 7.88 -17.82 2.63
CA THR A 49 7.88 -16.36 2.79
C THR A 49 6.46 -15.83 2.56
N PRO A 50 5.84 -15.14 3.53
CA PRO A 50 4.49 -14.65 3.38
C PRO A 50 4.40 -13.67 2.21
N THR A 51 3.39 -13.88 1.37
CA THR A 51 2.96 -12.92 0.36
C THR A 51 2.08 -11.86 1.01
N MET A 52 2.01 -10.65 0.44
CA MET A 52 1.33 -9.47 1.00
C MET A 52 2.08 -8.72 2.13
N GLY A 53 3.41 -8.82 2.19
CA GLY A 53 4.22 -8.11 3.20
C GLY A 53 4.08 -6.57 3.20
N GLY A 54 3.51 -5.98 2.15
CA GLY A 54 3.22 -4.54 2.10
C GLY A 54 2.31 -4.07 3.25
N ILE A 55 1.43 -4.93 3.77
CA ILE A 55 0.55 -4.59 4.91
C ILE A 55 1.35 -4.24 6.17
N ILE A 56 2.54 -4.83 6.34
CA ILE A 56 3.43 -4.62 7.50
C ILE A 56 3.93 -3.18 7.53
N ILE A 57 4.14 -2.58 6.35
CA ILE A 57 4.61 -1.20 6.21
C ILE A 57 3.43 -0.23 6.17
N LEU A 58 2.38 -0.57 5.41
CA LEU A 58 1.24 0.32 5.17
C LEU A 58 0.43 0.59 6.44
N LEU A 59 0.24 -0.41 7.31
CA LEU A 59 -0.54 -0.23 8.53
C LEU A 59 0.08 0.81 9.48
N PRO A 60 1.36 0.73 9.86
CA PRO A 60 2.04 1.78 10.62
C PRO A 60 1.96 3.17 9.98
N VAL A 61 2.18 3.26 8.67
CA VAL A 61 2.19 4.54 7.94
C VAL A 61 0.80 5.18 7.93
N ILE A 62 -0.23 4.41 7.59
CA ILE A 62 -1.62 4.89 7.55
C ILE A 62 -2.08 5.27 8.95
N PHE A 63 -1.80 4.42 9.95
CA PHE A 63 -2.13 4.69 11.35
C PHE A 63 -1.52 6.02 11.81
N LEU A 64 -0.20 6.18 11.68
CA LEU A 64 0.47 7.40 12.12
C LEU A 64 0.02 8.63 11.33
N THR A 65 -0.28 8.48 10.04
CA THR A 65 -0.76 9.58 9.20
C THR A 65 -2.15 10.05 9.65
N ILE A 66 -3.08 9.13 9.90
CA ILE A 66 -4.45 9.45 10.34
C ILE A 66 -4.43 10.12 11.71
N PHE A 67 -3.70 9.54 12.68
CA PHE A 67 -3.78 10.00 14.07
C PHE A 67 -2.90 11.22 14.37
N PHE A 68 -1.77 11.38 13.68
CA PHE A 68 -0.77 12.40 14.06
C PHE A 68 -0.40 13.38 12.94
N ASN A 69 -0.76 13.11 11.69
CA ASN A 69 -0.43 13.99 10.56
C ASN A 69 -1.66 14.62 9.90
N LEU A 70 -2.87 14.12 10.17
CA LEU A 70 -4.10 14.64 9.56
C LEU A 70 -4.67 15.85 10.29
N VAL A 71 -4.42 15.94 11.60
CA VAL A 71 -4.86 17.08 12.43
C VAL A 71 -4.26 18.37 11.86
N ASP A 72 -5.14 19.30 11.49
CA ASP A 72 -4.83 20.60 10.86
C ASP A 72 -4.15 20.55 9.48
N ARG A 73 -4.13 19.39 8.81
CA ARG A 73 -3.46 19.21 7.51
C ARG A 73 -4.32 18.45 6.51
N TRP A 74 -5.41 19.09 6.10
CA TRP A 74 -6.33 18.58 5.09
C TRP A 74 -5.66 18.23 3.75
N SER A 75 -4.53 18.88 3.42
CA SER A 75 -3.71 18.53 2.25
C SER A 75 -3.15 17.10 2.26
N MET A 76 -3.12 16.43 3.41
CA MET A 76 -2.68 15.03 3.54
C MET A 76 -3.75 14.01 3.12
N LEU A 77 -5.01 14.41 2.97
CA LEU A 77 -6.09 13.51 2.58
C LEU A 77 -5.87 12.89 1.21
N LEU A 78 -5.42 13.68 0.23
CA LEU A 78 -5.22 13.19 -1.12
C LEU A 78 -4.06 12.17 -1.18
N PRO A 79 -2.84 12.47 -0.67
CA PRO A 79 -1.77 11.46 -0.58
C PRO A 79 -2.19 10.19 0.17
N LEU A 80 -2.95 10.34 1.28
CA LEU A 80 -3.44 9.19 2.05
C LEU A 80 -4.45 8.37 1.26
N ALA A 81 -5.37 9.01 0.52
CA ALA A 81 -6.34 8.34 -0.33
C ALA A 81 -5.66 7.59 -1.48
N VAL A 82 -4.67 8.21 -2.13
CA VAL A 82 -3.88 7.58 -3.19
C VAL A 82 -3.09 6.38 -2.65
N LEU A 83 -2.37 6.55 -1.54
CA LEU A 83 -1.64 5.47 -0.87
C LEU A 83 -2.55 4.29 -0.54
N THR A 84 -3.72 4.58 0.03
CA THR A 84 -4.71 3.55 0.40
C THR A 84 -5.32 2.90 -0.85
N GLY A 85 -5.59 3.67 -1.92
CA GLY A 85 -6.10 3.13 -3.18
C GLY A 85 -5.14 2.16 -3.85
N PHE A 86 -3.85 2.51 -3.93
CA PHE A 86 -2.81 1.60 -4.43
C PHE A 86 -2.58 0.39 -3.51
N ALA A 87 -2.66 0.59 -2.18
CA ALA A 87 -2.58 -0.50 -1.22
C ALA A 87 -3.71 -1.52 -1.41
N VAL A 88 -4.95 -1.05 -1.58
CA VAL A 88 -6.11 -1.91 -1.84
C VAL A 88 -5.97 -2.63 -3.18
N LEU A 89 -5.60 -1.91 -4.25
CA LEU A 89 -5.40 -2.50 -5.57
C LEU A 89 -4.32 -3.60 -5.54
N GLY A 90 -3.18 -3.33 -4.91
CA GLY A 90 -2.10 -4.30 -4.72
C GLY A 90 -2.52 -5.48 -3.84
N GLY A 91 -3.26 -5.22 -2.76
CA GLY A 91 -3.80 -6.26 -1.89
C GLY A 91 -4.79 -7.18 -2.61
N ILE A 92 -5.67 -6.64 -3.46
CA ILE A 92 -6.59 -7.44 -4.28
C ILE A 92 -5.80 -8.26 -5.31
N ASP A 93 -4.81 -7.68 -5.97
CA ASP A 93 -3.96 -8.39 -6.94
C ASP A 93 -3.21 -9.58 -6.31
N ASP A 94 -2.60 -9.35 -5.15
CA ASP A 94 -1.90 -10.37 -4.39
C ASP A 94 -2.87 -11.45 -3.88
N TYR A 95 -4.05 -11.06 -3.38
CA TYR A 95 -5.09 -11.99 -2.93
C TYR A 95 -5.63 -12.84 -4.08
N MET A 96 -5.91 -12.24 -5.24
CA MET A 96 -6.33 -12.95 -6.45
C MET A 96 -5.25 -13.91 -6.94
N SER A 97 -3.98 -13.54 -6.83
CA SER A 97 -2.85 -14.42 -7.18
C SER A 97 -2.75 -15.62 -6.21
N LEU A 98 -3.00 -15.40 -4.92
CA LEU A 98 -3.06 -16.44 -3.90
C LEU A 98 -4.21 -17.42 -4.13
N VAL A 99 -5.44 -16.91 -4.31
CA VAL A 99 -6.64 -17.72 -4.50
C VAL A 99 -6.63 -18.40 -5.86
N GLY A 100 -6.24 -17.67 -6.90
CA GLY A 100 -6.28 -18.13 -8.27
C GLY A 100 -5.18 -19.13 -8.64
N THR A 101 -4.15 -19.29 -7.78
CA THR A 101 -3.27 -20.48 -7.79
C THR A 101 -4.09 -21.78 -7.69
N ARG A 102 -5.28 -21.73 -7.06
CA ARG A 102 -6.22 -22.85 -6.94
C ARG A 102 -7.15 -23.02 -8.16
N SER A 103 -7.32 -21.98 -8.99
CA SER A 103 -8.31 -21.94 -10.09
C SER A 103 -7.74 -21.60 -11.48
N ARG A 104 -6.40 -21.65 -11.67
CA ARG A 104 -5.68 -21.26 -12.92
C ARG A 104 -5.77 -19.76 -13.30
N THR A 105 -6.31 -18.90 -12.45
CA THR A 105 -6.36 -17.44 -12.67
C THR A 105 -5.22 -16.77 -11.91
N TYR A 106 -4.43 -15.90 -12.52
CA TYR A 106 -3.30 -15.25 -11.84
C TYR A 106 -3.54 -13.74 -11.78
N GLY A 107 -3.87 -13.21 -10.60
CA GLY A 107 -3.98 -11.78 -10.35
C GLY A 107 -4.82 -11.01 -11.38
N PHE A 108 -4.58 -9.72 -11.49
CA PHE A 108 -5.03 -8.92 -12.62
C PHE A 108 -4.17 -9.19 -13.86
N THR A 109 -4.78 -9.13 -15.04
CA THR A 109 -3.98 -9.07 -16.28
C THR A 109 -3.16 -7.77 -16.29
N PRO A 110 -1.93 -7.77 -16.84
CA PRO A 110 -1.07 -6.59 -16.85
C PRO A 110 -1.76 -5.32 -17.40
N ARG A 111 -2.58 -5.49 -18.45
CA ARG A 111 -3.37 -4.41 -19.04
C ARG A 111 -4.40 -3.84 -18.06
N ARG A 112 -5.15 -4.70 -17.36
CA ARG A 112 -6.15 -4.27 -16.36
C ARG A 112 -5.49 -3.54 -15.20
N LYS A 113 -4.37 -4.09 -14.69
CA LYS A 113 -3.62 -3.46 -13.61
C LYS A 113 -3.15 -2.06 -14.02
N LEU A 114 -2.56 -1.93 -15.22
CA LEU A 114 -2.12 -0.63 -15.75
C LEU A 114 -3.28 0.36 -15.84
N ILE A 115 -4.41 -0.03 -16.44
CA ILE A 115 -5.61 0.82 -16.57
C ILE A 115 -6.06 1.32 -15.19
N LEU A 116 -6.16 0.43 -14.20
CA LEU A 116 -6.58 0.81 -12.85
C LEU A 116 -5.58 1.78 -12.19
N THR A 117 -4.27 1.55 -12.34
CA THR A 117 -3.25 2.48 -11.81
C THR A 117 -3.29 3.85 -12.49
N VAL A 118 -3.58 3.89 -13.79
CA VAL A 118 -3.76 5.14 -14.54
C VAL A 118 -5.02 5.87 -14.09
N ILE A 119 -6.13 5.16 -13.85
CA ILE A 119 -7.36 5.77 -13.32
C ILE A 119 -7.11 6.42 -11.96
N ILE A 120 -6.41 5.75 -11.04
CA ILE A 120 -6.08 6.33 -9.73
C ILE A 120 -5.20 7.57 -9.89
N ALA A 121 -4.18 7.51 -10.76
CA ALA A 121 -3.27 8.63 -11.01
C ALA A 121 -3.98 9.83 -11.66
N LEU A 122 -4.82 9.60 -12.66
CA LEU A 122 -5.61 10.64 -13.31
C LEU A 122 -6.64 11.25 -12.35
N GLY A 123 -7.30 10.43 -11.54
CA GLY A 123 -8.20 10.91 -10.49
C GLY A 123 -7.49 11.82 -9.49
N ALA A 124 -6.29 11.42 -9.03
CA ALA A 124 -5.48 12.24 -8.14
C ALA A 124 -5.04 13.56 -8.79
N SER A 125 -4.61 13.51 -10.06
CA SER A 125 -4.24 14.69 -10.85
C SER A 125 -5.42 15.65 -10.99
N LEU A 126 -6.60 15.13 -11.29
CA LEU A 126 -7.82 15.93 -11.43
C LEU A 126 -8.18 16.62 -10.12
N VAL A 127 -8.09 15.93 -8.99
CA VAL A 127 -8.32 16.52 -7.65
C VAL A 127 -7.29 17.60 -7.31
N LEU A 128 -6.06 17.54 -7.83
CA LEU A 128 -5.07 18.60 -7.64
C LEU A 128 -5.37 19.84 -8.50
N TYR A 129 -5.75 19.64 -9.75
CA TYR A 129 -5.83 20.71 -10.75
C TYR A 129 -7.21 21.36 -10.89
N LEU A 130 -8.30 20.70 -10.48
CA LEU A 130 -9.63 21.30 -10.58
C LEU A 130 -9.84 22.43 -9.58
N PRO A 131 -10.56 23.50 -9.97
CA PRO A 131 -11.00 24.53 -9.03
C PRO A 131 -12.00 23.96 -8.02
N ALA A 132 -12.07 24.57 -6.84
CA ALA A 132 -13.07 24.24 -5.82
C ALA A 132 -14.49 24.35 -6.42
N PRO A 133 -15.41 23.41 -6.14
CA PRO A 133 -15.40 22.45 -5.01
C PRO A 133 -14.75 21.08 -5.31
N PHE A 134 -14.27 20.85 -6.54
CA PHE A 134 -13.83 19.52 -7.00
C PHE A 134 -12.32 19.28 -6.89
N GLY A 135 -11.51 20.31 -6.59
CA GLY A 135 -10.09 20.15 -6.37
C GLY A 135 -9.47 21.08 -5.33
N LEU A 136 -8.25 20.73 -4.91
CA LEU A 136 -7.50 21.33 -3.81
C LEU A 136 -6.68 22.57 -4.22
N GLN A 137 -6.98 23.19 -5.37
CA GLN A 137 -6.21 24.33 -5.90
C GLN A 137 -6.15 25.54 -4.95
N LYS A 138 -7.05 25.61 -3.95
CA LYS A 138 -7.07 26.62 -2.87
C LYS A 138 -6.38 26.19 -1.57
N ALA A 139 -5.69 25.06 -1.51
CA ALA A 139 -4.72 24.81 -0.45
C ALA A 139 -3.53 25.73 -0.70
N GLU A 140 -3.72 27.01 -0.37
CA GLU A 140 -2.73 28.07 -0.48
C GLU A 140 -1.36 27.53 -0.10
N PHE A 141 -0.45 27.51 -1.07
CA PHE A 141 0.96 27.44 -0.79
C PHE A 141 1.31 28.74 -0.07
N LYS A 142 1.04 28.79 1.24
CA LYS A 142 1.61 29.77 2.16
C LYS A 142 3.04 29.35 2.40
N GLY A 143 3.87 29.47 1.36
CA GLY A 143 5.31 29.38 1.49
C GLY A 143 5.76 30.46 2.48
N PRO A 144 6.78 30.20 3.31
CA PRO A 144 7.43 31.29 4.01
C PRO A 144 8.04 32.22 2.96
N VAL A 145 7.86 33.53 3.16
CA VAL A 145 8.61 34.59 2.49
C VAL A 145 10.10 34.31 2.59
#